data_AF-A0A523AF99-F1
#
_entry.id   AF-A0A523AF99-F1
#
_cell.length_a   1.000
_cell.length_b   1.000
_cell.length_c   1.000
_cell.angle_alpha   90.00
_cell.angle_beta   90.00
_cell.angle_gamma   90.00
#
_symmetry.space_group_name_H-M   'P 1'
#
loop_
_entity.id
_entity.type
_entity.pdbx_description
1 polymer ?
#
loop_
_entity_poly.entity_id
_entity_poly.type
_entity_poly.pdbx_seq_one_letter_code
_entity_poly.pdbx_strand_id
1 'polypeptide(L)'
;AGEFSSDYIRTLINKDISEIVKELEGTPYHDALSKIGSAPMNVVEDELWKTYYKTLLSIKASDFESRIFMNFVRMEIDLKNVKTLLRLKAEGATTEEIIARIIPGGYELTEDEARKLATMTFDEMVKAMEGFWFWKVSSISDLARTEIEFDKIWIETIAKRASNYPLSILPVLQYIVLKKVEVDDLRILGWGKWYGLPNEEIERQMVIL
;
A
#
# COMPACT_ATOMS: atom_id res chain seq x y z
N ALA A 1 -13.27 -10.19 2.35
CA ALA A 1 -13.28 -10.57 3.76
C ALA A 1 -12.15 -9.85 4.46
N GLY A 2 -12.39 -9.32 5.66
CA GLY A 2 -11.41 -8.71 6.55
C GLY A 2 -11.78 -9.07 8.00
N GLU A 3 -11.06 -8.52 8.98
CA GLU A 3 -11.35 -8.72 10.41
C GLU A 3 -12.77 -8.27 10.79
N PHE A 4 -13.26 -7.21 10.14
CA PHE A 4 -14.60 -6.67 10.35
C PHE A 4 -15.62 -7.26 9.38
N SER A 5 -16.84 -7.52 9.88
CA SER A 5 -17.95 -8.00 9.06
C SER A 5 -18.49 -6.90 8.13
N SER A 6 -19.10 -7.30 7.02
CA SER A 6 -19.76 -6.35 6.10
C SER A 6 -20.85 -5.53 6.79
N ASP A 7 -21.56 -6.14 7.74
CA ASP A 7 -22.62 -5.45 8.46
C ASP A 7 -22.06 -4.43 9.44
N TYR A 8 -20.96 -4.75 10.14
CA TYR A 8 -20.24 -3.77 10.96
C TYR A 8 -19.77 -2.59 10.12
N ILE A 9 -19.10 -2.82 8.99
CA ILE A 9 -18.63 -1.74 8.09
C ILE A 9 -19.79 -0.87 7.61
N ARG A 10 -20.95 -1.46 7.28
CA ARG A 10 -22.15 -0.70 6.90
C ARG A 10 -22.66 0.23 8.00
N THR A 11 -22.52 -0.16 9.27
CA THR A 11 -22.89 0.72 10.39
C THR A 11 -22.03 1.98 10.48
N LEU A 12 -20.80 1.94 9.96
CA LEU A 12 -19.87 3.07 9.98
C LEU A 12 -20.15 4.12 8.90
N ILE A 13 -20.85 3.75 7.82
CA ILE A 13 -21.09 4.64 6.65
C ILE A 13 -21.82 5.93 7.06
N ASN A 14 -22.71 5.85 8.05
CA ASN A 14 -23.54 6.98 8.48
C ASN A 14 -22.95 7.72 9.69
N LYS A 15 -21.74 7.37 10.14
CA LYS A 15 -21.11 7.93 11.34
C LYS A 15 -20.10 9.00 10.97
N ASP A 16 -19.95 10.00 11.83
CA ASP A 16 -18.86 10.96 11.71
C ASP A 16 -17.51 10.36 12.19
N ILE A 17 -16.40 11.06 11.90
CA ILE A 17 -15.06 10.59 12.28
C ILE A 17 -14.95 10.37 13.80
N SER A 18 -15.55 11.23 14.62
CA SER A 18 -15.47 11.12 16.08
C SER A 18 -16.23 9.90 16.59
N GLU A 19 -17.37 9.59 16.00
CA GLU A 19 -18.15 8.39 16.26
C GLU A 19 -17.41 7.13 15.82
N ILE A 20 -16.79 7.15 14.64
CA ILE A 20 -15.96 6.02 14.16
C ILE A 20 -14.79 5.78 15.12
N VAL A 21 -14.12 6.83 15.61
CA VAL A 21 -13.03 6.69 16.58
C VAL A 21 -13.52 6.05 17.89
N LYS A 22 -14.73 6.36 18.35
CA LYS A 22 -15.34 5.70 19.52
C LYS A 22 -15.62 4.22 19.27
N GLU A 23 -16.12 3.86 18.08
CA GLU A 23 -16.38 2.46 17.71
C GLU A 23 -15.12 1.60 17.62
N LEU A 24 -13.95 2.24 17.46
CA LEU A 24 -12.66 1.57 17.44
C LEU A 24 -12.07 1.38 18.84
N GLU A 25 -12.78 1.75 19.92
CA GLU A 25 -12.33 1.57 21.30
C GLU A 25 -11.92 0.11 21.57
N GLY A 26 -10.79 -0.07 22.24
CA GLY A 26 -10.18 -1.39 22.47
C GLY A 26 -9.33 -1.92 21.31
N THR A 27 -9.25 -1.21 20.19
CA THR A 27 -8.31 -1.51 19.09
C THR A 27 -7.08 -0.60 19.14
N PRO A 28 -5.94 -1.00 18.54
CA PRO A 28 -4.76 -0.13 18.40
C PRO A 28 -5.05 1.19 17.65
N TYR A 29 -6.13 1.24 16.86
CA TYR A 29 -6.51 2.41 16.08
C TYR A 29 -7.11 3.53 16.94
N HIS A 30 -7.82 3.19 18.03
CA HIS A 30 -8.41 4.21 18.90
C HIS A 30 -7.36 5.14 19.50
N ASP A 31 -6.29 4.58 20.06
CA ASP A 31 -5.23 5.36 20.71
C ASP A 31 -4.50 6.29 19.74
N ALA A 32 -4.36 5.87 18.48
CA ALA A 32 -3.74 6.66 17.43
C ALA A 32 -4.68 7.78 16.96
N LEU A 33 -5.95 7.44 16.68
CA LEU A 33 -6.92 8.37 16.12
C LEU A 33 -7.46 9.38 17.15
N SER A 34 -7.55 9.01 18.42
CA SER A 34 -7.96 9.91 19.50
C SER A 34 -6.99 11.09 19.69
N LYS A 35 -5.74 10.97 19.25
CA LYS A 35 -4.72 12.04 19.33
C LYS A 35 -4.83 13.06 18.21
N ILE A 36 -5.39 12.68 17.06
CA ILE A 36 -5.52 13.57 15.90
C ILE A 36 -6.87 14.31 15.87
N GLY A 37 -7.87 13.85 16.63
CA GLY A 37 -9.15 14.54 16.80
C GLY A 37 -9.90 14.74 15.48
N SER A 38 -10.40 15.95 15.23
CA SER A 38 -11.11 16.33 13.99
C SER A 38 -10.16 16.70 12.84
N ALA A 39 -9.08 15.95 12.67
CA ALA A 39 -8.15 16.16 11.57
C ALA A 39 -8.82 15.91 10.20
N PRO A 40 -8.29 16.49 9.11
CA PRO A 40 -8.75 16.20 7.75
C PRO A 40 -8.69 14.70 7.42
N MET A 41 -9.59 14.23 6.56
CA MET A 41 -9.75 12.81 6.22
C MET A 41 -8.44 12.13 5.78
N ASN A 42 -7.63 12.82 4.97
CA ASN A 42 -6.35 12.29 4.52
C ASN A 42 -5.39 11.99 5.69
N VAL A 43 -5.39 12.83 6.74
CA VAL A 43 -4.56 12.63 7.94
C VAL A 43 -5.05 11.43 8.74
N VAL A 44 -6.36 11.24 8.81
CA VAL A 44 -6.99 10.08 9.45
C VAL A 44 -6.61 8.78 8.73
N GLU A 45 -6.68 8.78 7.39
CA GLU A 45 -6.28 7.64 6.56
C GLU A 45 -4.78 7.31 6.71
N ASP A 46 -3.92 8.32 6.70
CA ASP A 46 -2.48 8.15 6.89
C ASP A 46 -2.16 7.52 8.25
N GLU A 47 -2.82 7.98 9.32
CA GLU A 47 -2.61 7.46 10.67
C GLU A 47 -3.16 6.03 10.83
N LEU A 48 -4.27 5.70 10.18
CA LEU A 48 -4.77 4.32 10.09
C LEU A 48 -3.73 3.40 9.45
N TRP A 49 -3.17 3.78 8.30
CA TRP A 49 -2.14 2.98 7.61
C TRP A 49 -0.88 2.81 8.46
N LYS A 50 -0.36 3.90 9.05
CA LYS A 50 0.81 3.82 9.92
C LYS A 50 0.55 2.93 11.14
N THR A 51 -0.62 3.04 11.75
CA THR A 51 -0.99 2.22 12.92
C THR A 51 -1.11 0.75 12.55
N TYR A 52 -1.73 0.44 11.40
CA TYR A 52 -1.84 -0.91 10.88
C TYR A 52 -0.45 -1.55 10.70
N TYR A 53 0.44 -0.90 9.96
CA TYR A 53 1.77 -1.44 9.70
C TYR A 53 2.65 -1.47 10.96
N LYS A 54 2.58 -0.46 11.82
CA LYS A 54 3.29 -0.46 13.10
C LYS A 54 2.86 -1.62 13.99
N THR A 55 1.56 -1.90 14.05
CA THR A 55 1.02 -3.04 14.80
C THR A 55 1.55 -4.36 14.24
N LEU A 56 1.48 -4.56 12.92
CA LEU A 56 2.03 -5.75 12.28
C LEU A 56 3.52 -5.92 12.55
N LEU A 57 4.28 -4.83 12.43
CA LEU A 57 5.73 -4.87 12.61
C LEU A 57 6.17 -5.04 14.06
N SER A 58 5.28 -4.83 15.04
CA SER A 58 5.55 -5.04 16.45
C SER A 58 5.55 -6.53 16.86
N ILE A 59 5.03 -7.41 15.99
CA ILE A 59 5.00 -8.86 16.22
C ILE A 59 6.44 -9.37 16.20
N LYS A 60 6.86 -10.03 17.29
CA LYS A 60 8.22 -10.55 17.43
C LYS A 60 8.46 -11.68 16.42
N ALA A 61 9.35 -11.44 15.45
CA ALA A 61 9.81 -12.48 14.54
C ALA A 61 10.93 -13.31 15.17
N SER A 62 10.56 -14.42 15.81
CA SER A 62 11.51 -15.34 16.48
C SER A 62 11.94 -16.52 15.62
N ASP A 63 11.17 -16.88 14.61
CA ASP A 63 11.36 -18.07 13.79
C ASP A 63 11.47 -17.70 12.30
N PHE A 64 11.73 -18.70 11.46
CA PHE A 64 11.94 -18.51 10.04
C PHE A 64 10.67 -17.99 9.33
N GLU A 65 9.50 -18.52 9.65
CA GLU A 65 8.23 -18.16 9.03
C GLU A 65 7.82 -16.74 9.41
N SER A 66 7.94 -16.38 10.69
CA SER A 66 7.67 -15.02 11.14
C SER A 66 8.63 -13.99 10.51
N ARG A 67 9.90 -14.35 10.29
CA ARG A 67 10.84 -13.49 9.52
C ARG A 67 10.46 -13.34 8.06
N ILE A 68 10.01 -14.41 7.41
CA ILE A 68 9.52 -14.36 6.03
C ILE A 68 8.31 -13.46 5.90
N PHE A 69 7.32 -13.63 6.79
CA PHE A 69 6.13 -12.80 6.85
C PHE A 69 6.48 -11.32 7.06
N MET A 70 7.37 -11.03 8.01
CA MET A 70 7.83 -9.66 8.26
C MET A 70 8.51 -9.04 7.05
N ASN A 71 9.36 -9.78 6.34
CA ASN A 71 9.96 -9.28 5.10
C ASN A 71 8.91 -9.03 4.01
N PHE A 72 7.87 -9.86 3.92
CA PHE A 72 6.75 -9.60 3.02
C PHE A 72 6.05 -8.27 3.35
N VAL A 73 5.73 -8.03 4.63
CA VAL A 73 5.09 -6.78 5.07
C VAL A 73 5.98 -5.57 4.79
N ARG A 74 7.29 -5.65 5.07
CA ARG A 74 8.25 -4.58 4.79
C ARG A 74 8.35 -4.24 3.30
N MET A 75 8.31 -5.25 2.42
CA MET A 75 8.29 -5.03 0.97
C MET A 75 6.96 -4.41 0.50
N GLU A 76 5.83 -4.80 1.10
CA GLU A 76 4.55 -4.15 0.82
C GLU A 76 4.58 -2.66 1.20
N ILE A 77 5.24 -2.32 2.33
CA ILE A 77 5.45 -0.93 2.75
C ILE A 77 6.30 -0.16 1.73
N ASP A 78 7.38 -0.76 1.20
CA ASP A 78 8.19 -0.13 0.15
C ASP A 78 7.33 0.26 -1.07
N LEU A 79 6.47 -0.66 -1.53
CA LEU A 79 5.59 -0.41 -2.68
C LEU A 79 4.56 0.67 -2.40
N LYS A 80 4.01 0.73 -1.17
CA LYS A 80 3.11 1.82 -0.79
C LYS A 80 3.85 3.16 -0.75
N ASN A 81 5.03 3.19 -0.15
CA ASN A 81 5.82 4.41 -0.01
C ASN A 81 6.32 4.93 -1.36
N VAL A 82 6.75 4.07 -2.30
CA VAL A 82 7.19 4.53 -3.63
C VAL A 82 6.04 5.15 -4.42
N LYS A 83 4.83 4.56 -4.38
CA LYS A 83 3.64 5.15 -5.00
C LYS A 83 3.29 6.50 -4.39
N THR A 84 3.31 6.59 -3.05
CA THR A 84 3.09 7.84 -2.32
C THR A 84 4.14 8.91 -2.69
N LEU A 85 5.42 8.55 -2.72
CA LEU A 85 6.53 9.44 -3.10
C LEU A 85 6.31 10.02 -4.50
N LEU A 86 6.06 9.15 -5.49
CA LEU A 86 5.88 9.56 -6.88
C LEU A 86 4.67 10.48 -7.05
N ARG A 87 3.55 10.14 -6.42
CA ARG A 87 2.31 10.93 -6.49
C ARG A 87 2.50 12.32 -5.90
N LEU A 88 2.97 12.41 -4.67
CA LEU A 88 3.14 13.68 -3.98
C LEU A 88 4.22 14.55 -4.64
N LYS A 89 5.29 13.93 -5.16
CA LYS A 89 6.33 14.65 -5.89
C LYS A 89 5.81 15.21 -7.21
N ALA A 90 4.99 14.46 -7.94
CA ALA A 90 4.33 14.94 -9.16
C ALA A 90 3.33 16.08 -8.88
N GLU A 91 2.68 16.07 -7.72
CA GLU A 91 1.77 17.12 -7.25
C GLU A 91 2.52 18.36 -6.70
N GLY A 92 3.85 18.33 -6.61
CA GLY A 92 4.66 19.44 -6.12
C GLY A 92 4.65 19.60 -4.60
N ALA A 93 4.29 18.56 -3.85
CA ALA A 93 4.32 18.57 -2.39
C ALA A 93 5.74 18.83 -1.86
N THR A 94 5.81 19.50 -0.72
CA THR A 94 7.07 19.76 -0.01
C THR A 94 7.67 18.48 0.57
N THR A 95 8.97 18.50 0.82
CA THR A 95 9.70 17.39 1.47
C THR A 95 9.03 16.99 2.78
N GLU A 96 8.61 17.96 3.58
CA GLU A 96 7.96 17.76 4.88
C GLU A 96 6.59 17.07 4.73
N GLU A 97 5.79 17.49 3.75
CA GLU A 97 4.48 16.88 3.46
C GLU A 97 4.59 15.44 2.95
N ILE A 98 5.64 15.15 2.17
CA ILE A 98 5.95 13.80 1.69
C ILE A 98 6.31 12.91 2.86
N ILE A 99 7.28 13.33 3.67
CA ILE A 99 7.79 12.54 4.80
C ILE A 99 6.70 12.29 5.84
N ALA A 100 5.81 13.27 6.05
CA ALA A 100 4.66 13.11 6.93
C ALA A 100 3.72 11.98 6.47
N ARG A 101 3.77 11.53 5.21
CA ARG A 101 2.92 10.46 4.65
C ARG A 101 3.63 9.11 4.50
N ILE A 102 4.94 9.06 4.74
CA ILE A 102 5.71 7.83 4.66
C ILE A 102 5.30 6.88 5.80
N ILE A 103 5.05 5.64 5.44
CA ILE A 103 4.80 4.54 6.37
C ILE A 103 6.16 4.01 6.83
N PRO A 104 6.45 4.00 8.15
CA PRO A 104 7.75 3.57 8.66
C PRO A 104 7.94 2.06 8.53
N GLY A 105 9.21 1.63 8.50
CA GLY A 105 9.56 0.20 8.54
C GLY A 105 9.54 -0.51 7.19
N GLY A 106 9.90 0.18 6.10
CA GLY A 106 10.17 -0.44 4.80
C GLY A 106 11.27 -1.52 4.83
N TYR A 107 11.45 -2.20 3.71
CA TYR A 107 12.47 -3.22 3.50
C TYR A 107 13.78 -2.59 3.01
N GLU A 108 13.77 -1.98 1.83
CA GLU A 108 14.89 -1.17 1.31
C GLU A 108 14.58 0.32 1.38
N LEU A 109 13.30 0.72 1.24
CA LEU A 109 12.86 2.11 1.31
C LEU A 109 12.57 2.51 2.76
N THR A 110 13.64 2.78 3.50
CA THR A 110 13.59 3.26 4.89
C THR A 110 13.10 4.71 4.98
N GLU A 111 12.80 5.22 6.18
CA GLU A 111 12.43 6.64 6.35
C GLU A 111 13.55 7.59 5.91
N ASP A 112 14.81 7.19 6.11
CA ASP A 112 15.97 8.00 5.72
C ASP A 112 16.17 8.02 4.20
N GLU A 113 15.99 6.87 3.53
CA GLU A 113 16.01 6.83 2.07
C GLU A 113 14.82 7.60 1.48
N ALA A 114 13.62 7.48 2.06
CA ALA A 114 12.46 8.26 1.63
C ALA A 114 12.68 9.76 1.82
N ARG A 115 13.31 10.19 2.92
CA ARG A 115 13.68 11.60 3.16
C ARG A 115 14.68 12.08 2.11
N LYS A 116 15.71 11.29 1.82
CA LYS A 116 16.71 11.61 0.79
C LYS A 116 16.05 11.74 -0.59
N LEU A 117 15.22 10.79 -0.99
CA LEU A 117 14.46 10.84 -2.25
C LEU A 117 13.53 12.05 -2.32
N ALA A 118 12.85 12.40 -1.24
CA ALA A 118 11.95 13.55 -1.20
C ALA A 118 12.66 14.89 -1.44
N THR A 119 13.93 15.03 -1.07
CA THR A 119 14.72 16.25 -1.31
C THR A 119 15.20 16.43 -2.76
N MET A 120 15.24 15.36 -3.54
CA MET A 120 15.71 15.38 -4.93
C MET A 120 14.69 16.02 -5.87
N THR A 121 15.09 16.40 -7.08
CA THR A 121 14.13 16.68 -8.16
C THR A 121 13.41 15.39 -8.59
N PHE A 122 12.30 15.51 -9.34
CA PHE A 122 11.56 14.32 -9.80
C PHE A 122 12.46 13.37 -10.63
N ASP A 123 13.21 13.90 -11.60
CA ASP A 123 14.09 13.09 -12.46
C ASP A 123 15.24 12.43 -11.68
N GLU A 124 15.84 13.16 -10.74
CA GLU A 124 16.89 12.61 -9.86
C GLU A 124 16.33 11.52 -8.95
N MET A 125 15.13 11.71 -8.40
CA MET A 125 14.44 10.74 -7.57
C MET A 125 14.16 9.45 -8.35
N VAL A 126 13.61 9.58 -9.56
CA VAL A 126 13.35 8.45 -10.48
C VAL A 126 14.62 7.67 -10.75
N LYS A 127 15.72 8.36 -11.05
CA LYS A 127 17.01 7.72 -11.29
C LYS A 127 17.58 7.04 -10.03
N ALA A 128 17.44 7.67 -8.86
CA ALA A 128 17.88 7.08 -7.60
C ALA A 128 17.07 5.82 -7.23
N MET A 129 15.81 5.74 -7.65
CA MET A 129 14.96 4.58 -7.43
C MET A 129 15.41 3.34 -8.23
N GLU A 130 16.26 3.47 -9.27
CA GLU A 130 16.81 2.34 -10.05
C GLU A 130 17.56 1.30 -9.21
N GLY A 131 18.05 1.68 -8.02
CA GLY A 131 18.77 0.79 -7.12
C GLY A 131 17.89 -0.12 -6.26
N PHE A 132 16.56 0.07 -6.24
CA PHE A 132 15.65 -0.64 -5.34
C PHE A 132 15.06 -1.91 -5.99
N TRP A 133 14.74 -2.91 -5.18
CA TRP A 133 14.21 -4.20 -5.65
C TRP A 133 12.94 -4.11 -6.50
N PHE A 134 12.11 -3.08 -6.25
CA PHE A 134 10.85 -2.84 -6.95
C PHE A 134 11.05 -2.12 -8.28
N TRP A 135 12.26 -1.64 -8.59
CA TRP A 135 12.51 -0.90 -9.81
C TRP A 135 12.84 -1.81 -10.97
N LYS A 136 11.78 -2.33 -11.60
CA LYS A 136 11.84 -3.02 -12.90
C LYS A 136 11.08 -2.26 -13.99
N VAL A 137 10.69 -1.02 -13.68
CA VAL A 137 9.94 -0.15 -14.57
C VAL A 137 10.90 0.50 -15.56
N SER A 138 10.52 0.54 -16.84
CA SER A 138 11.38 1.06 -17.91
C SER A 138 11.36 2.59 -18.00
N SER A 139 10.24 3.23 -17.65
CA SER A 139 10.10 4.69 -17.59
C SER A 139 8.86 5.08 -16.80
N ILE A 140 8.88 6.28 -16.20
CA ILE A 140 7.69 6.92 -15.63
C ILE A 140 7.19 7.94 -16.64
N SER A 141 6.02 7.67 -17.23
CA SER A 141 5.36 8.59 -18.17
C SER A 141 3.93 8.87 -17.74
N ASP A 142 3.20 7.80 -17.41
CA ASP A 142 1.85 7.85 -16.85
C ASP A 142 1.90 7.22 -15.45
N LEU A 143 1.67 8.04 -14.42
CA LEU A 143 1.76 7.61 -13.03
C LEU A 143 0.78 6.47 -12.73
N ALA A 144 -0.44 6.52 -13.28
CA ALA A 144 -1.44 5.47 -13.07
C ALA A 144 -0.94 4.12 -13.61
N ARG A 145 -0.33 4.13 -14.81
CA ARG A 145 0.30 2.93 -15.37
C ARG A 145 1.50 2.47 -14.55
N THR A 146 2.34 3.40 -14.10
CA THR A 146 3.48 3.06 -13.24
C THR A 146 3.03 2.40 -11.93
N GLU A 147 1.92 2.84 -11.33
CA GLU A 147 1.35 2.19 -10.14
C GLU A 147 0.89 0.75 -10.42
N ILE A 148 0.28 0.49 -11.57
CA ILE A 148 -0.11 -0.85 -12.03
C ILE A 148 1.13 -1.74 -12.25
N GLU A 149 2.19 -1.19 -12.85
CA GLU A 149 3.43 -1.92 -13.06
C GLU A 149 4.09 -2.30 -11.73
N PHE A 150 4.04 -1.45 -10.70
CA PHE A 150 4.47 -1.83 -9.35
C PHE A 150 3.64 -2.97 -8.75
N ASP A 151 2.34 -3.03 -9.02
CA ASP A 151 1.50 -4.15 -8.58
C ASP A 151 1.87 -5.45 -9.30
N LYS A 152 2.16 -5.41 -10.61
CA LYS A 152 2.68 -6.57 -11.35
C LYS A 152 4.02 -7.03 -10.80
N ILE A 153 4.95 -6.10 -10.57
CA ILE A 153 6.26 -6.38 -9.97
C ILE A 153 6.10 -7.04 -8.59
N TRP A 154 5.10 -6.61 -7.81
CA TRP A 154 4.80 -7.24 -6.53
C TRP A 154 4.39 -8.70 -6.69
N ILE A 155 3.43 -8.95 -7.58
CA ILE A 155 2.90 -10.29 -7.84
C ILE A 155 4.00 -11.23 -8.32
N GLU A 156 4.81 -10.80 -9.30
CA GLU A 156 5.96 -11.56 -9.80
C GLU A 156 6.97 -11.87 -8.69
N THR A 157 7.25 -10.87 -7.85
CA THR A 157 8.23 -11.00 -6.76
C THR A 157 7.75 -11.99 -5.71
N ILE A 158 6.48 -11.91 -5.30
CA ILE A 158 5.90 -12.88 -4.37
C ILE A 158 5.87 -14.27 -5.00
N ALA A 159 5.47 -14.39 -6.27
CA ALA A 159 5.41 -15.68 -6.97
C ALA A 159 6.78 -16.38 -7.02
N LYS A 160 7.83 -15.61 -7.34
CA LYS A 160 9.21 -16.11 -7.33
C LYS A 160 9.65 -16.55 -5.93
N ARG A 161 9.32 -15.77 -4.89
CA ARG A 161 9.66 -16.11 -3.50
C ARG A 161 8.88 -17.32 -2.99
N ALA A 162 7.58 -17.41 -3.29
CA ALA A 162 6.74 -18.55 -2.94
C ALA A 162 7.23 -19.84 -3.61
N SER A 163 7.67 -19.77 -4.86
CA SER A 163 8.27 -20.91 -5.57
C SER A 163 9.59 -21.38 -4.94
N ASN A 164 10.40 -20.45 -4.40
CA ASN A 164 11.65 -20.78 -3.71
C ASN A 164 11.41 -21.33 -2.28
N TYR A 165 10.28 -21.00 -1.66
CA TYR A 165 9.93 -21.43 -0.29
C TYR A 165 8.50 -22.01 -0.26
N PRO A 166 8.23 -23.12 -0.96
CA PRO A 166 6.87 -23.64 -1.17
C PRO A 166 6.20 -24.21 0.10
N LEU A 167 6.98 -24.48 1.15
CA LEU A 167 6.46 -24.96 2.44
C LEU A 167 6.37 -23.85 3.49
N SER A 168 6.64 -22.60 3.11
CA SER A 168 6.51 -21.42 3.99
C SER A 168 5.11 -20.83 3.93
N ILE A 169 4.88 -19.71 4.63
CA ILE A 169 3.65 -18.90 4.52
C ILE A 169 3.49 -18.20 3.15
N LEU A 170 4.54 -18.09 2.34
CA LEU A 170 4.53 -17.29 1.09
C LEU A 170 3.50 -17.73 0.05
N PRO A 171 3.25 -19.03 -0.22
CA PRO A 171 2.20 -19.44 -1.15
C PRO A 171 0.80 -18.99 -0.72
N VAL A 172 0.53 -18.96 0.59
CA VAL A 172 -0.74 -18.45 1.14
C VAL A 172 -0.84 -16.94 0.92
N LEU A 173 0.23 -16.20 1.18
CA LEU A 173 0.27 -14.75 0.93
C LEU A 173 0.14 -14.43 -0.57
N GLN A 174 0.79 -15.20 -1.43
CA GLN A 174 0.64 -15.09 -2.88
C GLN A 174 -0.82 -15.26 -3.29
N TYR A 175 -1.49 -16.30 -2.79
CA TYR A 175 -2.90 -16.53 -3.06
C TYR A 175 -3.77 -15.34 -2.60
N ILE A 176 -3.53 -14.81 -1.40
CA ILE A 176 -4.27 -13.65 -0.87
C ILE A 176 -4.08 -12.42 -1.76
N VAL A 177 -2.85 -12.13 -2.19
CA VAL A 177 -2.55 -11.00 -3.08
C VAL A 177 -3.23 -11.17 -4.44
N LEU A 178 -3.10 -12.34 -5.06
CA LEU A 178 -3.78 -12.65 -6.33
C LEU A 178 -5.30 -12.53 -6.19
N LYS A 179 -5.86 -12.98 -5.07
CA LYS A 179 -7.30 -12.88 -4.83
C LYS A 179 -7.76 -11.43 -4.66
N LYS A 180 -6.95 -10.59 -4.01
CA LYS A 180 -7.22 -9.15 -3.89
C LYS A 180 -7.23 -8.49 -5.26
N VAL A 181 -6.20 -8.77 -6.07
CA VAL A 181 -6.08 -8.24 -7.44
C VAL A 181 -7.27 -8.66 -8.30
N GLU A 182 -7.65 -9.94 -8.28
CA GLU A 182 -8.82 -10.43 -9.02
C GLU A 182 -10.10 -9.68 -8.63
N VAL A 183 -10.32 -9.45 -7.33
CA VAL A 183 -11.50 -8.71 -6.85
C VAL A 183 -11.47 -7.24 -7.29
N ASP A 184 -10.30 -6.61 -7.27
CA ASP A 184 -10.13 -5.21 -7.67
C ASP A 184 -10.32 -5.07 -9.20
N ASP A 185 -9.78 -6.00 -9.99
CA ASP A 185 -9.97 -6.10 -11.44
C ASP A 185 -11.44 -6.35 -11.84
N LEU A 186 -12.14 -7.25 -11.13
CA LEU A 186 -13.58 -7.46 -11.33
C LEU A 186 -14.40 -6.20 -11.04
N ARG A 187 -13.98 -5.41 -10.04
CA ARG A 187 -14.62 -4.12 -9.73
C ARG A 187 -14.37 -3.09 -10.83
N ILE A 188 -13.14 -3.00 -11.34
CA ILE A 188 -12.78 -2.12 -12.47
C ILE A 188 -13.60 -2.50 -13.71
N LEU A 189 -13.67 -3.79 -14.03
CA LEU A 189 -14.48 -4.30 -15.14
C LEU A 189 -15.96 -3.98 -14.96
N GLY A 190 -16.52 -4.23 -13.78
CA GLY A 190 -17.92 -3.96 -13.47
C GLY A 190 -18.30 -2.49 -13.65
N TRP A 191 -17.52 -1.57 -13.07
CA TRP A 191 -17.75 -0.13 -13.22
C TRP A 191 -17.49 0.35 -14.64
N GLY A 192 -16.42 -0.11 -15.29
CA GLY A 192 -16.10 0.26 -16.65
C GLY A 192 -17.22 -0.11 -17.62
N LYS A 193 -17.79 -1.31 -17.49
CA LYS A 193 -18.96 -1.73 -18.28
C LYS A 193 -20.21 -0.94 -17.93
N TRP A 194 -20.46 -0.66 -16.65
CA TRP A 194 -21.60 0.12 -16.20
C TRP A 194 -21.61 1.55 -16.79
N TYR A 195 -20.44 2.19 -16.87
CA TYR A 195 -20.27 3.51 -17.45
C TYR A 195 -20.07 3.51 -18.98
N GLY A 196 -20.08 2.33 -19.62
CA GLY A 196 -19.94 2.22 -21.07
C GLY A 196 -18.55 2.59 -21.60
N LEU A 197 -17.50 2.40 -20.79
CA LEU A 197 -16.12 2.67 -21.22
C LEU A 197 -15.67 1.67 -22.31
N PRO A 198 -14.83 2.10 -23.27
CA PRO A 198 -14.19 1.19 -24.24
C PRO A 198 -13.37 0.10 -23.54
N ASN A 199 -13.35 -1.11 -24.10
CA ASN A 199 -12.63 -2.24 -23.50
C ASN A 199 -11.15 -1.94 -23.29
N GLU A 200 -10.50 -1.28 -24.26
CA GLU A 200 -9.06 -0.98 -24.13
C GLU A 200 -8.79 -0.04 -22.95
N GLU A 201 -9.74 0.82 -22.57
CA GLU A 201 -9.58 1.74 -21.44
C GLU A 201 -9.76 1.04 -20.10
N ILE A 202 -10.69 0.09 -20.04
CA ILE A 202 -10.88 -0.76 -18.85
C ILE A 202 -9.65 -1.63 -18.62
N GLU A 203 -9.20 -2.33 -19.67
CA GLU A 203 -8.03 -3.22 -19.61
C GLU A 203 -6.75 -2.48 -19.21
N ARG A 204 -6.60 -1.22 -19.63
CA ARG A 204 -5.48 -0.36 -19.24
C ARG A 204 -5.38 -0.08 -17.75
N GLN A 205 -6.48 -0.19 -17.00
CA GLN A 205 -6.53 0.06 -15.56
C GLN A 205 -6.39 -1.22 -14.72
N MET A 206 -6.47 -2.39 -15.34
CA MET A 206 -6.45 -3.68 -14.67
C MET A 206 -5.02 -4.20 -14.50
N VAL A 207 -4.80 -4.97 -13.43
CA VAL A 207 -3.55 -5.71 -13.22
C VAL A 207 -3.71 -7.10 -13.85
N ILE A 208 -3.88 -7.11 -15.18
CA ILE A 208 -4.05 -8.35 -15.95
C ILE A 208 -2.79 -9.21 -15.81
N LEU A 209 -2.99 -10.47 -15.39
CA LEU A 209 -1.97 -11.50 -15.21
C LEU A 209 -1.71 -12.29 -16.48
#